data_AF-A0A1U7TYM0-F1
#
_entry.id   AF-A0A1U7TYM0-F1
#
_cell.length_a   1.000
_cell.length_b   1.000
_cell.length_c   1.000
_cell.angle_alpha   90.00
_cell.angle_beta   90.00
_cell.angle_gamma   90.00
#
_symmetry.space_group_name_H-M   'P 1'
#
loop_
_entity.id
_entity.type
_entity.pdbx_description
1 polymer ?
#
loop_
_entity_poly.entity_id
_entity_poly.type
_entity_poly.pdbx_seq_one_letter_code
_entity_poly.pdbx_strand_id
1 'polypeptide(L)'
;CIEFVDCLRSCILGCYPSEDYFLEKEGIFLLLDLLALNQKKFCNLILRIMVEFCDNPKTAAHVNAWRGKKDQTAANLLIKLWRKEEKELGVKRDKNGKIIDTKKPLFTNFQEEEKITPLPANCPSVAVMDVAENIRAKIYAVLVKLDFENLPGLSTEDFVTLCIIHRYLDFKIGEIWNEICEEIKLENLRPVTTDKKFFEAITAASENIGKMVASLQSEMIESQARQDVQNEQKVYAKIQATHKQRELANKSWENFLARTSNAKTLKKAKRLQEKVIESSRNDEQPQNAIFHQTDIKGLNTTVPSGQVVTVESTPAQLVGGPLADTDIALKKLPIRGGALQRVKAVKIVDPPKKSTPT
;
A
#
# COMPACT_ATOMS: atom_id res chain seq x y z
N CYS A 1 -30.41 -11.82 22.24
CA CYS A 1 -29.93 -10.90 21.17
C CYS A 1 -30.97 -9.87 20.76
N ILE A 2 -32.20 -10.26 20.38
CA ILE A 2 -33.26 -9.30 20.04
C ILE A 2 -33.58 -8.39 21.25
N GLU A 3 -33.80 -8.98 22.43
CA GLU A 3 -34.02 -8.23 23.69
C GLU A 3 -32.87 -7.29 24.06
N PHE A 4 -31.62 -7.67 23.75
CA PHE A 4 -30.45 -6.82 23.97
C PHE A 4 -30.48 -5.59 23.07
N VAL A 5 -30.86 -5.77 21.80
CA VAL A 5 -31.00 -4.66 20.86
C VAL A 5 -32.14 -3.73 21.24
N ASP A 6 -33.28 -4.27 21.67
CA ASP A 6 -34.41 -3.47 22.14
C ASP A 6 -34.04 -2.67 23.40
N CYS A 7 -33.23 -3.25 24.29
CA CYS A 7 -32.65 -2.55 25.44
C CYS A 7 -31.70 -1.43 25.01
N LEU A 8 -30.79 -1.66 24.05
CA LEU A 8 -29.92 -0.60 23.51
C LEU A 8 -30.75 0.55 22.92
N ARG A 9 -31.80 0.22 22.17
CA ARG A 9 -32.66 1.23 21.53
C ARG A 9 -33.46 2.05 22.54
N SER A 10 -33.95 1.44 23.61
CA SER A 10 -34.80 2.11 24.59
C SER A 10 -34.04 2.82 25.69
N CYS A 11 -32.85 2.33 26.05
CA CYS A 11 -32.10 2.83 27.21
C CYS A 11 -30.87 3.68 26.85
N ILE A 12 -30.30 3.51 25.66
CA ILE A 12 -29.04 4.16 25.27
C ILE A 12 -29.26 5.14 24.12
N LEU A 13 -29.86 4.69 23.02
CA LEU A 13 -30.03 5.50 21.82
C LEU A 13 -30.94 6.72 22.06
N GLY A 14 -30.50 7.89 21.59
CA GLY A 14 -31.20 9.17 21.76
C GLY A 14 -30.84 9.93 23.04
N CYS A 15 -30.01 9.35 23.92
CA CYS A 15 -29.48 10.01 25.11
C CYS A 15 -27.95 10.11 25.01
N TYR A 16 -27.45 11.27 24.56
CA TYR A 16 -26.01 11.47 24.33
C TYR A 16 -25.09 11.05 25.50
N PRO A 17 -25.39 11.33 26.78
CA PRO A 17 -24.56 10.84 27.89
C PRO A 17 -24.48 9.31 27.98
N SER A 18 -25.59 8.62 27.74
CA SER A 18 -25.63 7.15 27.73
C SER A 18 -24.87 6.58 26.53
N GLU A 19 -25.02 7.20 25.37
CA GLU A 19 -24.28 6.82 24.16
C GLU A 19 -22.78 7.02 24.36
N ASP A 20 -22.36 8.17 24.88
CA ASP A 20 -20.96 8.46 25.18
C ASP A 20 -20.38 7.44 26.15
N TYR A 21 -21.11 7.12 27.22
CA TYR A 21 -20.69 6.07 28.15
C TYR A 21 -20.57 4.70 27.47
N PHE A 22 -21.50 4.35 26.58
CA PHE A 22 -21.43 3.10 25.82
C PHE A 22 -20.23 3.07 24.87
N LEU A 23 -19.90 4.19 24.22
CA LEU A 23 -18.72 4.36 23.36
C LEU A 23 -17.42 4.20 24.17
N GLU A 24 -17.34 4.83 25.33
CA GLU A 24 -16.20 4.74 26.25
C GLU A 24 -15.98 3.32 26.79
N LYS A 25 -17.04 2.53 26.90
CA LYS A 25 -16.98 1.11 27.29
C LYS A 25 -16.79 0.16 26.11
N GLU A 26 -16.37 0.68 24.96
CA GLU A 26 -16.12 -0.09 23.73
C GLU A 26 -17.34 -0.88 23.24
N GLY A 27 -18.56 -0.42 23.58
CA GLY A 27 -19.80 -1.12 23.23
C GLY A 27 -19.99 -1.27 21.72
N ILE A 28 -19.55 -0.27 20.93
CA ILE A 28 -19.54 -0.36 19.46
C ILE A 28 -18.61 -1.46 18.94
N PHE A 29 -17.52 -1.74 19.63
CA PHE A 29 -16.57 -2.76 19.17
C PHE A 29 -17.22 -4.13 19.26
N LEU A 30 -17.96 -4.40 20.35
CA LEU A 30 -18.76 -5.61 20.49
C LEU A 30 -19.84 -5.72 19.41
N LEU A 31 -20.50 -4.62 19.04
CA LEU A 31 -21.47 -4.62 17.94
C LEU A 31 -20.81 -4.99 16.60
N LEU A 32 -19.64 -4.43 16.31
CA LEU A 32 -18.87 -4.74 15.10
C LEU A 32 -18.34 -6.19 15.10
N ASP A 33 -17.94 -6.71 16.25
CA ASP A 33 -17.52 -8.11 16.41
C ASP A 33 -18.70 -9.06 16.15
N LEU A 34 -19.89 -8.74 16.66
CA LEU A 34 -21.11 -9.49 16.38
C LEU A 34 -21.50 -9.38 14.90
N LEU A 35 -21.34 -8.21 14.29
CA LEU A 35 -21.58 -8.01 12.87
C LEU A 35 -20.61 -8.86 12.02
N ALA A 36 -19.36 -9.00 12.46
CA ALA A 36 -18.35 -9.83 11.80
C ALA A 36 -18.68 -11.34 11.82
N LEU A 37 -19.57 -11.81 12.70
CA LEU A 37 -20.09 -13.18 12.67
C LEU A 37 -21.01 -13.45 11.47
N ASN A 38 -21.48 -12.39 10.80
CA ASN A 38 -22.19 -12.46 9.52
C ASN A 38 -23.45 -13.35 9.51
N GLN A 39 -24.23 -13.28 10.59
CA GLN A 39 -25.53 -13.93 10.69
C GLN A 39 -26.63 -12.97 10.22
N LYS A 40 -27.29 -13.28 9.08
CA LYS A 40 -28.16 -12.35 8.33
C LYS A 40 -29.19 -11.58 9.18
N LYS A 41 -29.93 -12.29 10.04
CA LYS A 41 -30.93 -11.66 10.94
C LYS A 41 -30.31 -10.65 11.92
N PHE A 42 -29.11 -10.95 12.41
CA PHE A 42 -28.39 -10.05 13.31
C PHE A 42 -27.69 -8.92 12.56
N CYS A 43 -27.19 -9.14 11.35
CA CYS A 43 -26.57 -8.09 10.54
C CYS A 43 -27.54 -6.91 10.32
N ASN A 44 -28.78 -7.20 9.91
CA ASN A 44 -29.78 -6.16 9.66
C ASN A 44 -30.09 -5.35 10.92
N LEU A 45 -30.24 -6.05 12.05
CA LEU A 45 -30.55 -5.47 13.35
C LEU A 45 -29.40 -4.62 13.90
N ILE A 46 -28.16 -5.14 13.84
CA ILE A 46 -26.96 -4.42 14.30
C ILE A 46 -26.69 -3.20 13.42
N LEU A 47 -26.81 -3.33 12.10
CA LEU A 47 -26.62 -2.20 11.18
C LEU A 47 -27.66 -1.10 11.41
N ARG A 48 -28.89 -1.46 11.79
CA ARG A 48 -29.90 -0.46 12.17
C ARG A 48 -29.48 0.34 13.41
N ILE A 49 -28.98 -0.33 14.44
CA ILE A 49 -28.45 0.33 15.65
C ILE A 49 -27.23 1.20 15.32
N MET A 50 -26.33 0.69 14.47
CA MET A 50 -25.15 1.41 13.99
C MET A 50 -25.53 2.74 13.32
N VAL A 51 -26.55 2.74 12.46
CA VAL A 51 -27.04 3.96 11.80
C VAL A 51 -27.50 4.99 12.83
N GLU A 52 -28.22 4.57 13.87
CA GLU A 52 -28.70 5.46 14.94
C GLU A 52 -27.53 6.00 15.79
N PHE A 53 -26.56 5.16 16.16
CA PHE A 53 -25.35 5.64 16.87
C PHE A 53 -24.52 6.62 16.05
N CYS A 54 -24.52 6.51 14.72
CA CYS A 54 -23.80 7.42 13.84
C CYS A 54 -24.37 8.85 13.84
N ASP A 55 -25.49 9.13 14.51
CA ASP A 55 -25.94 10.50 14.79
C ASP A 55 -25.13 11.17 15.90
N ASN A 56 -24.45 10.38 16.75
CA ASN A 56 -23.45 10.91 17.67
C ASN A 56 -22.12 11.13 16.92
N PRO A 57 -21.58 12.37 16.89
CA PRO A 57 -20.35 12.68 16.16
C PRO A 57 -19.12 11.94 16.67
N LYS A 58 -19.12 11.45 17.92
CA LYS A 58 -17.99 10.68 18.48
C LYS A 58 -17.92 9.27 17.90
N THR A 59 -19.05 8.70 17.47
CA THR A 59 -19.15 7.32 16.97
C THR A 59 -18.16 7.02 15.85
N ALA A 60 -17.99 7.94 14.89
CA ALA A 60 -17.12 7.71 13.74
C ALA A 60 -15.67 7.39 14.15
N ALA A 61 -15.14 8.08 15.18
CA ALA A 61 -13.79 7.83 15.68
C ALA A 61 -13.65 6.41 16.28
N HIS A 62 -14.65 5.97 17.05
CA HIS A 62 -14.67 4.62 17.62
C HIS A 62 -14.79 3.56 16.53
N VAL A 63 -15.68 3.74 15.54
CA VAL A 63 -15.83 2.80 14.42
C VAL A 63 -14.55 2.69 13.60
N ASN A 64 -13.88 3.81 13.32
CA ASN A 64 -12.60 3.82 12.60
C ASN A 64 -11.43 3.24 13.40
N ALA A 65 -11.52 3.25 14.73
CA ALA A 65 -10.53 2.63 15.62
C ALA A 65 -10.69 1.10 15.73
N TRP A 66 -11.89 0.56 15.47
CA TRP A 66 -12.14 -0.88 15.58
C TRP A 66 -11.24 -1.69 14.62
N ARG A 67 -10.74 -2.82 15.12
CA ARG A 67 -9.96 -3.81 14.37
C ARG A 67 -10.47 -5.20 14.65
N GLY A 68 -10.97 -5.86 13.61
CA GLY A 68 -11.40 -7.25 13.66
C GLY A 68 -10.25 -8.24 13.48
N LYS A 69 -10.62 -9.51 13.24
CA LYS A 69 -9.65 -10.58 12.96
C LYS A 69 -8.78 -10.23 11.74
N LYS A 70 -7.47 -10.45 11.85
CA LYS A 70 -6.46 -10.11 10.83
C LYS A 70 -6.41 -8.61 10.50
N ASP A 71 -6.58 -7.75 11.51
CA ASP A 71 -6.52 -6.29 11.37
C ASP A 71 -7.58 -5.74 10.39
N GLN A 72 -8.72 -6.41 10.31
CA GLN A 72 -9.82 -6.00 9.45
C GLN A 72 -10.44 -4.68 9.96
N THR A 73 -10.53 -3.67 9.10
CA THR A 73 -11.16 -2.39 9.43
C THR A 73 -12.69 -2.46 9.29
N ALA A 74 -13.41 -1.57 9.99
CA ALA A 74 -14.88 -1.52 9.92
C ALA A 74 -15.37 -1.27 8.49
N ALA A 75 -14.69 -0.37 7.76
CA ALA A 75 -14.95 -0.12 6.34
C ALA A 75 -14.83 -1.40 5.50
N ASN A 76 -13.74 -2.15 5.67
CA ASN A 76 -13.54 -3.41 4.95
C ASN A 76 -14.62 -4.45 5.28
N LEU A 77 -15.06 -4.52 6.54
CA LEU A 77 -16.15 -5.40 6.96
C LEU A 77 -17.47 -5.01 6.25
N LEU A 78 -17.84 -3.73 6.28
CA LEU A 78 -19.06 -3.22 5.66
C LEU A 78 -19.09 -3.46 4.14
N ILE A 79 -17.97 -3.22 3.46
CA ILE A 79 -17.83 -3.46 2.01
C ILE A 79 -17.94 -4.96 1.68
N LYS A 80 -17.36 -5.84 2.51
CA LYS A 80 -17.51 -7.30 2.32
C LYS A 80 -18.95 -7.78 2.53
N LEU A 81 -19.64 -7.24 3.53
CA LEU A 81 -21.06 -7.53 3.75
C LEU A 81 -21.90 -7.07 2.56
N TRP A 82 -21.60 -5.91 1.99
CA TRP A 82 -22.24 -5.43 0.78
C TRP A 82 -22.08 -6.41 -0.39
N ARG A 83 -20.85 -6.85 -0.71
CA ARG A 83 -20.63 -7.81 -1.80
C ARG A 83 -21.36 -9.13 -1.58
N LYS A 84 -21.42 -9.60 -0.33
CA LYS A 84 -22.16 -10.81 0.01
C LYS A 84 -23.66 -10.62 -0.24
N GLU A 85 -24.22 -9.49 0.19
CA GLU A 85 -25.63 -9.15 -0.06
C GLU A 85 -25.93 -9.05 -1.56
N GLU A 86 -25.08 -8.36 -2.34
CA GLU A 86 -25.23 -8.28 -3.80
C GLU A 86 -25.24 -9.66 -4.47
N LYS A 87 -24.34 -10.55 -4.02
CA LYS A 87 -24.28 -11.92 -4.53
C LYS A 87 -25.53 -12.72 -4.19
N GLU A 88 -26.08 -12.56 -2.98
CA GLU A 88 -27.33 -13.21 -2.57
C GLU A 88 -28.55 -12.67 -3.35
N LEU A 89 -28.56 -11.37 -3.65
CA LEU A 89 -29.60 -10.72 -4.45
C LEU A 89 -29.46 -10.96 -5.97
N GLY A 90 -28.36 -11.59 -6.41
CA GLY A 90 -28.11 -11.89 -7.82
C GLY A 90 -27.66 -10.70 -8.68
N VAL A 91 -27.13 -9.64 -8.06
CA VAL A 91 -26.67 -8.46 -8.80
C VAL A 91 -25.49 -8.83 -9.70
N LYS A 92 -25.59 -8.53 -11.00
CA LYS A 92 -24.59 -8.89 -12.01
C LYS A 92 -23.37 -7.95 -11.92
N ARG A 93 -22.18 -8.55 -11.79
CA ARG A 93 -20.87 -7.88 -11.69
C ARG A 93 -19.87 -8.55 -12.61
N ASP A 94 -18.87 -7.81 -13.09
CA ASP A 94 -17.77 -8.42 -13.84
C ASP A 94 -16.78 -9.16 -12.91
N LYS A 95 -15.74 -9.77 -13.49
CA LYS A 95 -14.69 -10.48 -12.75
C LYS A 95 -13.93 -9.64 -11.71
N ASN A 96 -13.95 -8.32 -11.85
CA ASN A 96 -13.27 -7.36 -10.99
C ASN A 96 -14.24 -6.60 -10.07
N GLY A 97 -15.53 -6.96 -10.03
CA GLY A 97 -16.55 -6.27 -9.24
C GLY A 97 -17.10 -4.98 -9.87
N LYS A 98 -16.79 -4.72 -11.14
CA LYS A 98 -17.26 -3.55 -11.91
C LYS A 98 -18.74 -3.68 -12.29
N ILE A 99 -19.39 -2.53 -12.46
CA ILE A 99 -20.73 -2.43 -13.07
C ILE A 99 -20.68 -2.94 -14.52
N ILE A 100 -21.57 -3.88 -14.86
CA ILE A 100 -21.79 -4.34 -16.25
C ILE A 100 -22.88 -3.50 -16.91
N ASP A 101 -24.07 -3.44 -16.31
CA ASP A 101 -25.20 -2.66 -16.82
C ASP A 101 -25.21 -1.25 -16.19
N THR A 102 -24.82 -0.27 -16.98
CA THR A 102 -24.82 1.15 -16.56
C THR A 102 -26.21 1.75 -16.39
N LYS A 103 -27.25 1.16 -16.98
CA LYS A 103 -28.65 1.60 -16.82
C LYS A 103 -29.29 1.01 -15.58
N LYS A 104 -28.88 -0.21 -15.20
CA LYS A 104 -29.43 -0.92 -14.04
C LYS A 104 -28.32 -1.49 -13.13
N PRO A 105 -27.53 -0.64 -12.45
CA PRO A 105 -26.32 -1.10 -11.74
C PRO A 105 -26.56 -1.95 -10.49
N LEU A 106 -27.74 -1.86 -9.88
CA LEU A 106 -28.08 -2.52 -8.61
C LEU A 106 -29.21 -3.56 -8.73
N PHE A 107 -29.62 -3.84 -9.97
CA PHE A 107 -30.77 -4.66 -10.31
C PHE A 107 -30.59 -6.09 -9.81
N THR A 108 -31.62 -6.60 -9.16
CA THR A 108 -31.61 -7.93 -8.54
C THR A 108 -32.31 -8.95 -9.43
N ASN A 109 -32.09 -10.24 -9.18
CA ASN A 109 -32.83 -11.30 -9.86
C ASN A 109 -34.33 -11.22 -9.58
N PHE A 110 -34.72 -10.82 -8.35
CA PHE A 110 -36.11 -10.64 -7.97
C PHE A 110 -36.80 -9.57 -8.84
N GLN A 111 -36.13 -8.43 -9.07
CA GLN A 111 -36.63 -7.38 -9.98
C GLN A 111 -36.66 -7.80 -11.46
N GLU A 112 -35.89 -8.82 -11.84
CA GLU A 112 -35.90 -9.39 -13.21
C GLU A 112 -37.09 -10.35 -13.39
N GLU A 113 -37.45 -11.09 -12.34
CA GLU A 113 -38.58 -12.02 -12.31
C GLU A 113 -39.93 -11.31 -12.14
N GLU A 114 -40.01 -10.39 -11.17
CA GLU A 114 -41.16 -9.50 -10.96
C GLU A 114 -41.19 -8.45 -12.06
N LYS A 115 -41.93 -8.73 -13.14
CA LYS A 115 -42.19 -7.73 -14.17
C LYS A 115 -42.85 -6.51 -13.53
N ILE A 116 -42.44 -5.32 -13.98
CA ILE A 116 -43.06 -4.07 -13.57
C ILE A 116 -44.56 -4.15 -13.89
N THR A 117 -45.39 -4.00 -12.86
CA THR A 117 -46.84 -3.98 -12.96
C THR A 117 -47.35 -2.68 -12.35
N PRO A 118 -48.31 -1.99 -12.99
CA PRO A 118 -48.86 -0.77 -12.42
C PRO A 118 -49.54 -1.08 -11.08
N LEU A 119 -49.07 -0.42 -10.03
CA LEU A 119 -49.60 -0.55 -8.68
C LEU A 119 -50.34 0.74 -8.28
N PRO A 120 -51.31 0.67 -7.36
CA PRO A 120 -51.94 1.86 -6.81
C PRO A 120 -50.91 2.80 -6.16
N ALA A 121 -51.14 4.11 -6.22
CA ALA A 121 -50.20 5.14 -5.73
C ALA A 121 -49.86 5.07 -4.22
N ASN A 122 -50.60 4.27 -3.44
CA ASN A 122 -50.32 4.04 -2.02
C ASN A 122 -49.43 2.81 -1.77
N CYS A 123 -49.07 2.06 -2.82
CA CYS A 123 -48.16 0.94 -2.73
C CYS A 123 -46.73 1.38 -3.05
N PRO A 124 -45.72 0.95 -2.26
CA PRO A 124 -44.32 1.20 -2.61
C PRO A 124 -43.94 0.44 -3.88
N SER A 125 -43.09 1.04 -4.70
CA SER A 125 -42.54 0.38 -5.88
C SER A 125 -41.51 -0.69 -5.49
N VAL A 126 -41.16 -1.59 -6.42
CA VAL A 126 -40.22 -2.69 -6.15
C VAL A 126 -38.84 -2.16 -5.75
N ALA A 127 -38.34 -1.10 -6.39
CA ALA A 127 -37.09 -0.45 -6.00
C ALA A 127 -37.14 0.14 -4.59
N VAL A 128 -38.29 0.67 -4.15
CA VAL A 128 -38.47 1.19 -2.78
C VAL A 128 -38.53 0.05 -1.76
N MET A 129 -39.23 -1.04 -2.07
CA MET A 129 -39.28 -2.23 -1.22
C MET A 129 -37.88 -2.84 -1.02
N ASP A 130 -37.09 -2.95 -2.09
CA ASP A 130 -35.71 -3.46 -2.02
C ASP A 130 -34.85 -2.66 -1.02
N VAL A 131 -34.98 -1.33 -1.00
CA VAL A 131 -34.23 -0.46 -0.05
C VAL A 131 -34.57 -0.78 1.41
N ALA A 132 -35.83 -1.12 1.71
CA ALA A 132 -36.29 -1.42 3.06
C ALA A 132 -35.86 -2.80 3.54
N GLU A 133 -35.88 -3.79 2.64
CA GLU A 133 -35.74 -5.21 2.98
C GLU A 133 -34.29 -5.66 3.17
N ASN A 134 -33.35 -5.08 2.42
CA ASN A 134 -31.95 -5.51 2.46
C ASN A 134 -31.07 -4.64 3.38
N ILE A 135 -29.81 -5.07 3.57
CA ILE A 135 -28.85 -4.35 4.43
C ILE A 135 -28.08 -3.24 3.70
N ARG A 136 -28.23 -3.11 2.37
CA ARG A 136 -27.44 -2.18 1.53
C ARG A 136 -27.65 -0.72 1.95
N ALA A 137 -28.90 -0.30 2.11
CA ALA A 137 -29.22 1.06 2.56
C ALA A 137 -28.60 1.40 3.92
N LYS A 138 -28.50 0.41 4.82
CA LYS A 138 -27.95 0.59 6.17
C LYS A 138 -26.43 0.67 6.12
N ILE A 139 -25.78 -0.17 5.30
CA ILE A 139 -24.33 -0.08 5.03
C ILE A 139 -23.99 1.29 4.43
N TYR A 140 -24.75 1.73 3.44
CA TYR A 140 -24.58 3.07 2.83
C TYR A 140 -24.69 4.16 3.89
N ALA A 141 -25.74 4.16 4.70
CA ALA A 141 -25.96 5.18 5.73
C ALA A 141 -24.82 5.22 6.76
N VAL A 142 -24.30 4.06 7.20
CA VAL A 142 -23.12 4.02 8.09
C VAL A 142 -21.89 4.60 7.38
N LEU A 143 -21.60 4.20 6.13
CA LEU A 143 -20.42 4.68 5.40
C LEU A 143 -20.48 6.18 5.09
N VAL A 144 -21.66 6.74 4.84
CA VAL A 144 -21.86 8.20 4.71
C VAL A 144 -21.39 8.92 5.97
N LYS A 145 -21.70 8.37 7.16
CA LYS A 145 -21.34 8.97 8.45
C LYS A 145 -19.87 8.79 8.82
N LEU A 146 -19.19 7.82 8.19
CA LEU A 146 -17.75 7.58 8.37
C LEU A 146 -16.88 8.42 7.43
N ASP A 147 -17.49 9.16 6.51
CA ASP A 147 -16.82 10.03 5.54
C ASP A 147 -15.89 9.25 4.58
N PHE A 148 -16.44 8.83 3.43
CA PHE A 148 -15.86 7.92 2.42
C PHE A 148 -14.39 8.14 2.02
N GLU A 149 -13.80 9.28 2.36
CA GLU A 149 -12.47 9.73 1.97
C GLU A 149 -11.32 9.09 2.78
N ASN A 150 -11.52 8.78 4.07
CA ASN A 150 -10.41 8.41 4.98
C ASN A 150 -10.52 6.98 5.55
N LEU A 151 -10.87 6.00 4.72
CA LEU A 151 -11.06 4.62 5.14
C LEU A 151 -9.74 3.80 5.04
N PRO A 152 -9.13 3.38 6.16
CA PRO A 152 -7.85 2.68 6.14
C PRO A 152 -7.98 1.21 5.72
N GLY A 153 -6.90 0.67 5.15
CA GLY A 153 -6.74 -0.77 4.91
C GLY A 153 -7.59 -1.35 3.77
N LEU A 154 -8.06 -0.50 2.85
CA LEU A 154 -8.86 -0.92 1.71
C LEU A 154 -7.99 -1.34 0.52
N SER A 155 -8.37 -2.45 -0.12
CA SER A 155 -7.81 -2.92 -1.38
C SER A 155 -8.45 -2.23 -2.59
N THR A 156 -7.86 -2.36 -3.78
CA THR A 156 -8.45 -1.85 -5.03
C THR A 156 -9.86 -2.41 -5.27
N GLU A 157 -10.09 -3.69 -4.96
CA GLU A 157 -11.42 -4.32 -5.04
C GLU A 157 -12.42 -3.65 -4.08
N ASP A 158 -11.96 -3.25 -2.89
CA ASP A 158 -12.75 -2.51 -1.91
C ASP A 158 -13.15 -1.14 -2.45
N PHE A 159 -12.23 -0.40 -3.04
CA PHE A 159 -12.54 0.88 -3.64
C PHE A 159 -13.45 0.77 -4.86
N VAL A 160 -13.29 -0.26 -5.71
CA VAL A 160 -14.21 -0.53 -6.83
C VAL A 160 -15.64 -0.71 -6.32
N THR A 161 -15.82 -1.45 -5.21
CA THR A 161 -17.13 -1.63 -4.57
C THR A 161 -17.61 -0.31 -3.93
N LEU A 162 -16.71 0.43 -3.29
CA LEU A 162 -17.01 1.69 -2.63
C LEU A 162 -17.57 2.73 -3.62
N CYS A 163 -17.09 2.76 -4.87
CA CYS A 163 -17.64 3.62 -5.91
C CYS A 163 -19.14 3.37 -6.15
N ILE A 164 -19.57 2.11 -6.05
CA ILE A 164 -20.98 1.73 -6.17
C ILE A 164 -21.76 2.18 -4.93
N ILE A 165 -21.23 1.88 -3.74
CA ILE A 165 -21.87 2.24 -2.48
C ILE A 165 -22.06 3.76 -2.40
N HIS A 166 -21.03 4.54 -2.73
CA HIS A 166 -21.06 5.99 -2.70
C HIS A 166 -22.20 6.59 -3.55
N ARG A 167 -22.58 5.89 -4.64
CA ARG A 167 -23.67 6.27 -5.56
C ARG A 167 -24.95 5.45 -5.38
N TYR A 168 -25.11 4.77 -4.25
CA TYR A 168 -26.25 3.87 -4.01
C TYR A 168 -27.61 4.56 -4.19
N LEU A 169 -27.82 5.71 -3.55
CA LEU A 169 -29.10 6.44 -3.67
C LEU A 169 -29.32 6.97 -5.09
N ASP A 170 -28.28 7.43 -5.77
CA ASP A 170 -28.37 7.87 -7.16
C ASP A 170 -28.87 6.74 -8.07
N PHE A 171 -28.35 5.52 -7.87
CA PHE A 171 -28.80 4.33 -8.60
C PHE A 171 -30.23 3.93 -8.24
N LYS A 172 -30.62 3.99 -6.96
CA LYS A 172 -31.98 3.66 -6.54
C LYS A 172 -33.02 4.65 -7.04
N ILE A 173 -32.71 5.94 -7.05
CA ILE A 173 -33.54 6.96 -7.69
C ILE A 173 -33.68 6.66 -9.20
N GLY A 174 -32.59 6.27 -9.86
CA GLY A 174 -32.62 5.85 -11.26
C GLY A 174 -33.53 4.64 -11.52
N GLU A 175 -33.51 3.63 -10.64
CA GLU A 175 -34.41 2.47 -10.73
C GLU A 175 -35.88 2.88 -10.58
N ILE A 176 -36.21 3.74 -9.61
CA ILE A 176 -37.58 4.24 -9.41
C ILE A 176 -38.07 4.99 -10.65
N TRP A 177 -37.24 5.85 -11.24
CA TRP A 177 -37.62 6.55 -12.48
C TRP A 177 -37.83 5.61 -13.66
N ASN A 178 -37.05 4.53 -13.75
CA ASN A 178 -37.25 3.50 -14.76
C ASN A 178 -38.58 2.76 -14.54
N GLU A 179 -38.93 2.45 -13.29
CA GLU A 179 -40.23 1.85 -12.94
C GLU A 179 -41.39 2.76 -13.36
N ILE A 180 -41.35 4.05 -13.00
CA ILE A 180 -42.35 5.05 -13.41
C ILE A 180 -42.48 5.12 -14.95
N CYS A 181 -41.34 5.13 -15.67
CA CYS A 181 -41.36 5.18 -17.13
C CYS A 181 -42.00 3.92 -17.76
N GLU A 182 -41.83 2.75 -17.15
CA GLU A 182 -42.43 1.50 -17.63
C GLU A 182 -43.92 1.41 -17.26
N GLU A 183 -44.31 1.86 -16.06
CA GLU A 183 -45.73 1.92 -15.65
C GLU A 183 -46.56 2.81 -16.57
N ILE A 184 -46.07 4.02 -16.88
CA ILE A 184 -46.72 4.95 -17.82
C ILE A 184 -46.95 4.29 -19.19
N LYS A 185 -45.97 3.50 -19.67
CA LYS A 185 -46.08 2.77 -20.94
C LYS A 185 -47.14 1.67 -20.87
N LEU A 186 -47.17 0.91 -19.77
CA LEU A 186 -48.13 -0.19 -19.56
C LEU A 186 -49.57 0.31 -19.42
N GLU A 187 -49.76 1.45 -18.77
CA GLU A 187 -51.08 2.11 -18.65
C GLU A 187 -51.51 2.85 -19.94
N ASN A 188 -50.66 2.87 -20.97
CA ASN A 188 -50.87 3.59 -22.22
C ASN A 188 -51.14 5.11 -22.01
N LEU A 189 -50.60 5.67 -20.94
CA LEU A 189 -50.65 7.10 -20.69
C LEU A 189 -49.76 7.84 -21.70
N ARG A 190 -50.23 8.98 -22.18
CA ARG A 190 -49.46 9.85 -23.09
C ARG A 190 -49.02 11.10 -22.32
N PRO A 191 -47.76 11.16 -21.86
CA PRO A 191 -47.22 12.37 -21.24
C PRO A 191 -47.27 13.56 -22.19
N VAL A 192 -47.38 14.76 -21.63
CA VAL A 192 -47.24 16.00 -22.41
C VAL A 192 -45.80 16.07 -22.96
N THR A 193 -45.60 16.78 -24.07
CA THR A 193 -44.28 16.93 -24.71
C THR A 193 -43.19 17.41 -23.76
N THR A 194 -43.54 18.27 -22.80
CA THR A 194 -42.64 18.75 -21.75
C THR A 194 -42.23 17.62 -20.81
N ASP A 195 -43.19 16.85 -20.29
CA ASP A 195 -42.94 15.73 -19.38
C ASP A 195 -42.09 14.65 -20.05
N LYS A 196 -42.35 14.36 -21.32
CA LYS A 196 -41.53 13.43 -22.10
C LYS A 196 -40.04 13.82 -22.11
N LYS A 197 -39.74 15.11 -22.31
CA LYS A 197 -38.36 15.62 -22.27
C LYS A 197 -37.75 15.50 -20.87
N PHE A 198 -38.55 15.71 -19.82
CA PHE A 198 -38.08 15.53 -18.44
C PHE A 198 -37.73 14.07 -18.16
N PHE A 199 -38.59 13.11 -18.52
CA PHE A 199 -38.30 11.68 -18.37
C PHE A 199 -37.02 11.29 -19.12
N GLU A 200 -36.88 11.72 -20.38
CA GLU A 200 -35.67 11.46 -21.17
C GLU A 200 -34.41 12.05 -20.52
N ALA A 201 -34.48 13.28 -20.01
CA ALA A 201 -33.37 13.93 -19.32
C ALA A 201 -32.98 13.22 -18.02
N ILE A 202 -33.97 12.79 -17.22
CA ILE A 202 -33.75 12.09 -15.96
C ILE A 202 -33.14 10.70 -16.20
N THR A 203 -33.69 9.93 -17.14
CA THR A 203 -33.14 8.61 -17.50
C THR A 203 -31.74 8.72 -18.10
N ALA A 204 -31.46 9.76 -18.89
CA ALA A 204 -30.12 10.01 -19.40
C ALA A 204 -29.14 10.38 -18.28
N ALA A 205 -29.58 11.22 -17.32
CA ALA A 205 -28.76 11.61 -16.17
C ALA A 205 -28.41 10.39 -15.30
N SER A 206 -29.38 9.50 -15.02
CA SER A 206 -29.14 8.30 -14.23
C SER A 206 -28.18 7.32 -14.93
N GLU A 207 -28.34 7.12 -16.24
CA GLU A 207 -27.41 6.30 -17.04
C GLU A 207 -25.99 6.90 -17.07
N ASN A 208 -25.87 8.23 -17.15
CA ASN A 208 -24.59 8.91 -17.12
C ASN A 208 -23.84 8.72 -15.79
N ILE A 209 -24.55 8.67 -14.65
CA ILE A 209 -23.94 8.32 -13.35
C ILE A 209 -23.38 6.90 -13.40
N GLY A 210 -24.13 5.94 -13.94
CA GLY A 210 -23.65 4.56 -14.13
C GLY A 210 -22.40 4.49 -15.01
N LYS A 211 -22.36 5.23 -16.12
CA LYS A 211 -21.18 5.33 -17.00
C LYS A 211 -19.98 5.96 -16.30
N MET A 212 -20.19 7.04 -15.55
CA MET A 212 -19.15 7.71 -14.78
C MET A 212 -18.53 6.75 -13.75
N VAL A 213 -19.34 6.03 -12.99
CA VAL A 213 -18.85 5.05 -12.00
C VAL A 213 -18.09 3.92 -12.69
N ALA A 214 -18.62 3.38 -13.80
CA ALA A 214 -17.91 2.35 -14.56
C ALA A 214 -16.56 2.85 -15.12
N SER A 215 -16.47 4.12 -15.52
CA SER A 215 -15.21 4.75 -15.96
C SER A 215 -14.22 4.85 -14.80
N LEU A 216 -14.66 5.33 -13.64
CA LEU A 216 -13.83 5.44 -12.45
C LEU A 216 -13.29 4.07 -12.02
N GLN A 217 -14.15 3.06 -11.95
CA GLN A 217 -13.74 1.69 -11.63
C GLN A 217 -12.68 1.16 -12.61
N SER A 218 -12.82 1.45 -13.90
CA SER A 218 -11.82 1.11 -14.93
C SER A 218 -10.47 1.75 -14.65
N GLU A 219 -10.47 3.06 -14.39
CA GLU A 219 -9.24 3.81 -14.11
C GLU A 219 -8.50 3.27 -12.88
N MET A 220 -9.23 2.93 -11.81
CA MET A 220 -8.65 2.36 -10.60
C MET A 220 -7.99 1.00 -10.84
N ILE A 221 -8.66 0.12 -11.61
CA ILE A 221 -8.13 -1.21 -11.96
C ILE A 221 -6.88 -1.07 -12.84
N GLU A 222 -6.92 -0.18 -13.84
CA GLU A 222 -5.79 0.08 -14.74
C GLU A 222 -4.61 0.73 -14.02
N SER A 223 -4.88 1.63 -13.07
CA SER A 223 -3.86 2.24 -12.21
C SER A 223 -3.15 1.17 -11.37
N GLN A 224 -3.92 0.27 -10.74
CA GLN A 224 -3.36 -0.83 -9.96
C GLN A 224 -2.50 -1.76 -10.82
N ALA A 225 -3.00 -2.16 -12.00
CA ALA A 225 -2.25 -3.02 -12.91
C ALA A 225 -0.93 -2.37 -13.37
N ARG A 226 -0.94 -1.05 -13.64
CA ARG A 226 0.29 -0.30 -13.97
C ARG A 226 1.27 -0.28 -12.79
N GLN A 227 0.77 -0.07 -11.57
CA GLN A 227 1.61 -0.05 -10.37
C GLN A 227 2.24 -1.42 -10.10
N ASP A 228 1.49 -2.50 -10.30
CA ASP A 228 1.97 -3.86 -10.11
C ASP A 228 3.10 -4.20 -11.08
N VAL A 229 2.94 -3.86 -12.37
CA VAL A 229 4.00 -4.01 -13.38
C VAL A 229 5.25 -3.21 -13.02
N GLN A 230 5.10 -1.96 -12.56
CA GLN A 230 6.25 -1.15 -12.13
C GLN A 230 6.95 -1.73 -10.91
N ASN A 231 6.20 -2.27 -9.94
CA ASN A 231 6.75 -2.90 -8.76
C ASN A 231 7.53 -4.18 -9.13
N GLU A 232 6.95 -5.00 -10.00
CA GLU A 232 7.58 -6.20 -10.54
C GLU A 232 8.90 -5.86 -11.25
N GLN A 233 8.92 -4.85 -12.12
CA GLN A 233 10.13 -4.39 -12.81
C GLN A 233 11.22 -3.93 -11.82
N LYS A 234 10.86 -3.22 -10.75
CA LYS A 234 11.81 -2.81 -9.70
C LYS A 234 12.40 -4.03 -8.98
N VAL A 235 11.60 -5.05 -8.70
CA VAL A 235 12.06 -6.30 -8.11
C VAL A 235 13.04 -7.03 -9.05
N TYR A 236 12.71 -7.17 -10.33
CA TYR A 236 13.60 -7.78 -11.31
C TYR A 236 14.92 -7.01 -11.47
N ALA A 237 14.87 -5.69 -11.52
CA ALA A 237 16.07 -4.86 -11.57
C ALA A 237 16.96 -5.07 -10.34
N LYS A 238 16.38 -5.20 -9.15
CA LYS A 238 17.11 -5.50 -7.92
C LYS A 238 17.76 -6.88 -7.97
N ILE A 239 17.06 -7.90 -8.47
CA ILE A 239 17.60 -9.25 -8.63
C ILE A 239 18.78 -9.24 -9.61
N GLN A 240 18.64 -8.58 -10.76
CA GLN A 240 19.70 -8.46 -11.76
C GLN A 240 20.93 -7.71 -11.21
N ALA A 241 20.72 -6.61 -10.48
CA ALA A 241 21.80 -5.86 -9.84
C ALA A 241 22.54 -6.72 -8.80
N THR A 242 21.80 -7.48 -7.99
CA THR A 242 22.37 -8.41 -7.01
C THR A 242 23.22 -9.49 -7.70
N HIS A 243 22.75 -10.03 -8.82
CA HIS A 243 23.51 -11.00 -9.60
C HIS A 243 24.81 -10.41 -10.16
N LYS A 244 24.75 -9.20 -10.76
CA LYS A 244 25.93 -8.49 -11.25
C LYS A 244 26.95 -8.21 -10.15
N GLN A 245 26.49 -7.78 -8.97
CA GLN A 245 27.36 -7.55 -7.82
C GLN A 245 28.05 -8.84 -7.36
N ARG A 246 27.31 -9.96 -7.30
CA ARG A 246 27.89 -11.27 -6.97
C ARG A 246 28.93 -11.70 -7.99
N GLU A 247 28.68 -11.50 -9.28
CA GLU A 247 29.63 -11.84 -10.34
C GLU A 247 30.91 -10.99 -10.23
N LEU A 248 30.79 -9.69 -9.98
CA LEU A 248 31.94 -8.81 -9.75
C LEU A 248 32.73 -9.22 -8.51
N ALA A 249 32.05 -9.58 -7.42
CA ALA A 249 32.69 -10.09 -6.20
C ALA A 249 33.46 -11.39 -6.46
N ASN A 250 32.87 -12.32 -7.23
CA ASN A 250 33.53 -13.56 -7.63
C ASN A 250 34.78 -13.30 -8.48
N LYS A 251 34.70 -12.42 -9.50
CA LYS A 251 35.86 -12.03 -10.31
C LYS A 251 36.95 -11.35 -9.47
N SER A 252 36.56 -10.48 -8.53
CA SER A 252 37.50 -9.86 -7.60
C SER A 252 38.18 -10.89 -6.70
N TRP A 253 37.43 -11.89 -6.23
CA TRP A 253 37.95 -12.99 -5.43
C TRP A 253 38.91 -13.89 -6.21
N GLU A 254 38.58 -14.24 -7.45
CA GLU A 254 39.47 -14.98 -8.35
C GLU A 254 40.77 -14.22 -8.61
N ASN A 255 40.69 -12.90 -8.87
CA ASN A 255 41.86 -12.05 -9.02
C ASN A 255 42.71 -11.99 -7.75
N PHE A 256 42.07 -11.92 -6.58
CA PHE A 256 42.77 -11.97 -5.30
C PHE A 256 43.52 -13.29 -5.13
N LEU A 257 42.84 -14.44 -5.31
CA LEU A 257 43.45 -15.77 -5.24
C LEU A 257 44.59 -15.94 -6.25
N ALA A 258 44.44 -15.40 -7.47
CA ALA A 258 45.48 -15.44 -8.49
C ALA A 258 46.74 -14.65 -8.08
N ARG A 259 46.57 -13.54 -7.34
CA ARG A 259 47.67 -12.71 -6.83
C ARG A 259 48.30 -13.26 -5.55
N THR A 260 47.58 -14.01 -4.73
CA THR A 260 48.11 -14.46 -3.42
C THR A 260 48.53 -15.92 -3.41
N SER A 261 47.85 -16.78 -4.16
CA SER A 261 47.92 -18.24 -3.92
C SER A 261 48.18 -19.06 -5.18
N ASN A 262 47.99 -18.51 -6.39
CA ASN A 262 48.28 -19.22 -7.63
C ASN A 262 49.77 -19.12 -8.02
N ALA A 263 50.55 -20.16 -7.68
CA ALA A 263 51.98 -20.21 -7.93
C ALA A 263 52.37 -20.06 -9.42
N LYS A 264 51.54 -20.55 -10.36
CA LYS A 264 51.83 -20.43 -11.81
C LYS A 264 51.70 -18.97 -12.27
N THR A 265 50.65 -18.28 -11.82
CA THR A 265 50.37 -16.88 -12.16
C THR A 265 51.40 -15.95 -11.52
N LEU A 266 51.75 -16.19 -10.25
CA LEU A 266 52.79 -15.45 -9.53
C LEU A 266 54.17 -15.55 -10.19
N LYS A 267 54.59 -16.76 -10.61
CA LYS A 267 55.84 -16.95 -11.35
C LYS A 267 55.85 -16.20 -12.68
N LYS A 268 54.72 -16.17 -13.40
CA LYS A 268 54.58 -15.40 -14.65
C LYS A 268 54.67 -13.88 -14.41
N ALA A 269 53.99 -13.38 -13.38
CA ALA A 269 54.03 -11.97 -13.01
C ALA A 269 55.44 -11.51 -12.59
N LYS A 270 56.15 -12.32 -11.79
CA LYS A 270 57.54 -12.07 -11.41
C LYS A 270 58.46 -11.95 -12.63
N ARG A 271 58.35 -12.89 -13.58
CA ARG A 271 59.11 -12.84 -14.85
C ARG A 271 58.81 -11.60 -15.67
N LEU A 272 57.55 -11.15 -15.69
CA LEU A 272 57.16 -9.93 -16.41
C LEU A 272 57.75 -8.69 -15.74
N GLN A 273 57.71 -8.63 -14.42
CA GLN A 273 58.33 -7.56 -13.64
C GLN A 273 59.84 -7.50 -13.87
N GLU A 274 60.53 -8.64 -13.84
CA GLU A 274 61.97 -8.73 -14.16
C GLU A 274 62.26 -8.20 -15.56
N LYS A 275 61.44 -8.54 -16.57
CA LYS A 275 61.58 -7.99 -17.93
C LYS A 275 61.40 -6.48 -17.99
N VAL A 276 60.43 -5.92 -17.27
CA VAL A 276 60.19 -4.47 -17.23
C VAL A 276 61.35 -3.76 -16.55
N ILE A 277 61.84 -4.30 -15.43
CA ILE A 277 63.01 -3.78 -14.73
C ILE A 277 64.21 -3.75 -15.68
N GLU A 278 64.48 -4.85 -16.38
CA GLU A 278 65.59 -4.92 -17.34
C GLU A 278 65.41 -3.90 -18.47
N SER A 279 64.21 -3.76 -19.03
CA SER A 279 63.94 -2.77 -20.08
C SER A 279 63.97 -1.31 -19.62
N SER A 280 63.84 -1.06 -18.31
CA SER A 280 63.92 0.28 -17.72
C SER A 280 65.34 0.67 -17.32
N ARG A 281 66.31 -0.26 -17.40
CA ARG A 281 67.72 0.07 -17.21
C ARG A 281 68.22 0.82 -18.43
N ASN A 282 68.87 1.95 -18.20
CA ASN A 282 69.52 2.71 -19.25
C ASN A 282 70.79 1.98 -19.70
N ASP A 283 70.92 1.71 -21.00
CA ASP A 283 72.11 1.09 -21.59
C ASP A 283 73.28 2.06 -21.83
N GLU A 284 73.05 3.37 -21.75
CA GLU A 284 74.09 4.39 -21.92
C GLU A 284 74.77 4.73 -20.58
N GLN A 285 76.01 4.25 -20.42
CA GLN A 285 76.88 4.54 -19.27
C GLN A 285 77.65 5.86 -19.46
N PRO A 286 77.38 6.92 -18.69
CA PRO A 286 78.30 8.05 -18.58
C PRO A 286 79.56 7.65 -17.78
N GLN A 287 80.73 8.01 -18.30
CA GLN A 287 82.04 7.49 -17.86
C GLN A 287 82.45 7.80 -16.41
N ASN A 288 81.71 8.63 -15.65
CA ASN A 288 82.10 9.09 -14.31
C ASN A 288 81.00 9.05 -13.24
N ALA A 289 80.02 8.14 -13.34
CA ALA A 289 79.02 7.95 -12.28
C ALA A 289 79.19 6.59 -11.57
N ILE A 290 79.29 6.60 -10.25
CA ILE A 290 79.26 5.38 -9.41
C ILE A 290 77.80 4.99 -9.22
N PHE A 291 77.36 3.94 -9.92
CA PHE A 291 76.03 3.38 -9.73
C PHE A 291 76.05 2.33 -8.61
N HIS A 292 75.10 2.44 -7.68
CA HIS A 292 74.86 1.40 -6.70
C HIS A 292 73.91 0.36 -7.29
N GLN A 293 74.29 -0.92 -7.22
CA GLN A 293 73.41 -2.01 -7.62
C GLN A 293 72.20 -2.04 -6.68
N THR A 294 71.03 -1.67 -7.20
CA THR A 294 69.76 -1.70 -6.44
C THR A 294 69.18 -3.10 -6.32
N ASP A 295 69.74 -4.06 -7.04
CA ASP A 295 69.35 -5.46 -7.03
C ASP A 295 70.06 -6.24 -5.91
N ILE A 296 69.35 -6.54 -4.84
CA ILE A 296 69.85 -7.44 -3.79
C ILE A 296 69.55 -8.89 -4.20
N LYS A 297 70.57 -9.61 -4.66
CA LYS A 297 70.45 -11.02 -5.06
C LYS A 297 69.99 -11.89 -3.88
N GLY A 298 68.92 -12.66 -4.08
CA GLY A 298 68.34 -13.54 -3.04
C GLY A 298 67.36 -12.85 -2.08
N LEU A 299 67.05 -11.56 -2.28
CA LEU A 299 66.09 -10.85 -1.46
C LEU A 299 64.65 -11.27 -1.81
N ASN A 300 64.15 -12.29 -1.10
CA ASN A 300 62.73 -12.66 -1.13
C ASN A 300 61.97 -11.74 -0.15
N THR A 301 61.73 -10.47 -0.51
CA THR A 301 60.86 -9.64 0.33
C THR A 301 59.43 -10.12 0.16
N THR A 302 58.89 -10.82 1.16
CA THR A 302 57.44 -10.84 1.36
C THR A 302 57.06 -9.45 1.83
N VAL A 303 56.41 -8.65 0.98
CA VAL A 303 55.80 -7.39 1.47
C VAL A 303 54.83 -7.80 2.58
N PRO A 304 55.06 -7.40 3.84
CA PRO A 304 54.09 -7.68 4.87
C PRO A 304 52.83 -6.90 4.49
N SER A 305 51.70 -7.57 4.38
CA SER A 305 50.38 -6.95 4.26
C SER A 305 49.95 -6.29 5.58
N GLY A 306 50.89 -5.72 6.32
CA GLY A 306 50.72 -5.09 7.63
C GLY A 306 50.86 -3.58 7.54
N GLN A 307 49.81 -2.90 8.02
CA GLN A 307 49.66 -1.48 8.31
C GLN A 307 50.06 -0.50 7.19
N VAL A 308 49.05 0.14 6.59
CA VAL A 308 49.23 1.29 5.69
C VAL A 308 49.89 2.41 6.49
N VAL A 309 51.16 2.68 6.22
CA VAL A 309 51.85 3.88 6.71
C VAL A 309 51.69 4.93 5.63
N THR A 310 50.95 6.00 5.94
CA THR A 310 50.92 7.20 5.11
C THR A 310 52.29 7.87 5.21
N VAL A 311 53.10 7.72 4.17
CA VAL A 311 54.30 8.53 3.99
C VAL A 311 53.82 9.91 3.55
N GLU A 312 54.01 10.92 4.38
CA GLU A 312 53.81 12.30 3.96
C GLU A 312 54.88 12.62 2.92
N SER A 313 54.46 12.87 1.68
CA SER A 313 55.36 13.35 0.64
C SER A 313 55.93 14.72 1.03
N THR A 314 57.09 15.06 0.45
CA THR A 314 57.80 16.33 0.62
C THR A 314 56.83 17.53 0.73
N PRO A 315 56.96 18.39 1.77
CA PRO A 315 56.03 19.49 2.02
C PRO A 315 55.77 20.35 0.78
N ALA A 316 54.51 20.67 0.51
CA ALA A 316 54.08 21.42 -0.68
C ALA A 316 54.76 22.80 -0.83
N GLN A 317 55.31 23.34 0.26
CA GLN A 317 56.11 24.57 0.29
C GLN A 317 57.40 24.49 -0.55
N LEU A 318 57.93 23.29 -0.82
CA LEU A 318 59.21 23.11 -1.50
C LEU A 318 59.10 22.76 -2.99
N VAL A 319 57.95 22.27 -3.47
CA VAL A 319 57.83 21.75 -4.85
C VAL A 319 56.84 22.55 -5.71
N GLY A 320 56.04 23.48 -5.14
CA GLY A 320 55.12 24.30 -5.93
C GLY A 320 54.26 23.45 -6.88
N GLY A 321 53.68 22.37 -6.34
CA GLY A 321 53.00 21.34 -7.15
C GLY A 321 51.81 21.87 -7.96
N PRO A 322 51.31 21.10 -8.94
CA PRO A 322 50.44 21.60 -10.03
C PRO A 322 49.04 22.06 -9.63
N LEU A 323 48.71 22.06 -8.33
CA LEU A 323 47.38 22.31 -7.77
C LEU A 323 47.41 23.29 -6.59
N ALA A 324 48.51 24.02 -6.40
CA ALA A 324 48.67 24.96 -5.28
C ALA A 324 47.57 26.04 -5.22
N ASP A 325 46.97 26.41 -6.36
CA ASP A 325 45.97 27.48 -6.47
C ASP A 325 44.51 26.99 -6.62
N THR A 326 44.18 25.80 -6.14
CA THR A 326 42.77 25.33 -6.15
C THR A 326 42.28 24.94 -4.76
N ASP A 327 41.04 25.32 -4.43
CA ASP A 327 40.33 25.11 -3.14
C ASP A 327 40.16 23.63 -2.71
N ILE A 328 40.80 22.69 -3.41
CA ILE A 328 40.75 21.24 -3.16
C ILE A 328 41.93 20.80 -2.26
N ALA A 329 42.69 21.74 -1.70
CA ALA A 329 43.74 21.45 -0.74
C ALA A 329 43.16 20.88 0.59
N LEU A 330 43.26 19.55 0.73
CA LEU A 330 43.22 18.77 1.97
C LEU A 330 41.93 18.82 2.82
N LYS A 331 40.89 18.10 2.38
CA LYS A 331 40.05 17.33 3.32
C LYS A 331 40.54 15.88 3.35
N LYS A 332 41.25 15.48 4.42
CA LYS A 332 41.57 14.08 4.70
C LYS A 332 40.25 13.30 4.86
N LEU A 333 39.82 12.59 3.82
CA LEU A 333 38.74 11.62 3.92
C LEU A 333 39.29 10.37 4.64
N PRO A 334 38.66 9.90 5.73
CA PRO A 334 39.08 8.68 6.38
C PRO A 334 38.68 7.48 5.50
N ILE A 335 39.67 6.85 4.88
CA ILE A 335 39.49 5.61 4.13
C ILE A 335 39.28 4.48 5.16
N ARG A 336 38.02 4.16 5.47
CA ARG A 336 37.64 2.96 6.23
C ARG A 336 37.71 1.74 5.31
N GLY A 337 38.86 1.09 5.27
CA GLY A 337 38.98 -0.29 4.77
C GLY A 337 38.36 -1.28 5.77
N GLY A 338 37.42 -2.11 5.31
CA GLY A 338 36.76 -3.11 6.13
C GLY A 338 37.63 -4.33 6.44
N ALA A 339 37.61 -4.77 7.70
CA ALA A 339 37.71 -6.16 8.15
C ALA A 339 37.52 -6.23 9.69
N LEU A 340 36.48 -6.96 10.12
CA LEU A 340 36.30 -7.63 11.42
C LEU A 340 36.82 -6.91 12.69
N GLN A 341 35.99 -6.08 13.31
CA GLN A 341 36.15 -5.80 14.74
C GLN A 341 35.46 -6.90 15.56
N ARG A 342 36.26 -7.62 16.37
CA ARG A 342 35.77 -8.41 17.50
C ARG A 342 34.91 -7.51 18.39
N VAL A 343 33.65 -7.90 18.58
CA VAL A 343 32.75 -7.34 19.58
C VAL A 343 33.44 -7.44 20.95
N LYS A 344 33.73 -6.30 21.58
CA LYS A 344 34.18 -6.27 22.98
C LYS A 344 33.02 -6.74 23.85
N ALA A 345 33.28 -7.78 24.64
CA ALA A 345 32.36 -8.34 25.61
C ALA A 345 31.81 -7.25 26.55
N VAL A 346 30.48 -7.25 26.69
CA VAL A 346 29.74 -6.49 27.69
C VAL A 346 30.16 -7.00 29.08
N LYS A 347 30.76 -6.13 29.90
CA LYS A 347 30.87 -6.35 31.35
C LYS A 347 29.62 -5.78 32.00
N ILE A 348 28.81 -6.67 32.56
CA ILE A 348 27.77 -6.35 33.54
C ILE A 348 28.46 -6.23 34.91
N VAL A 349 27.99 -5.27 35.71
CA VAL A 349 27.91 -5.21 37.19
C VAL A 349 28.34 -3.82 37.70
N ASP A 350 27.34 -3.03 38.11
CA ASP A 350 27.48 -1.96 39.12
C ASP A 350 26.73 -2.42 40.40
N PRO A 351 27.34 -2.37 41.59
CA PRO A 351 26.65 -2.48 42.87
C PRO A 351 26.41 -1.09 43.51
N PRO A 352 25.63 -0.99 44.61
CA PRO A 352 24.69 0.11 44.85
C PRO A 352 25.30 1.30 45.62
N LYS A 353 24.78 2.50 45.34
CA LYS A 353 25.02 3.69 46.16
C LYS A 353 24.17 3.64 47.43
N LYS A 354 24.85 3.59 48.57
CA LYS A 354 24.28 3.95 49.89
C LYS A 354 24.02 5.45 49.92
N SER A 355 22.80 5.85 50.25
CA SER A 355 22.48 7.17 50.81
C SER A 355 22.47 7.05 52.34
N THR A 356 23.09 8.02 53.00
CA THR A 356 22.94 8.29 54.43
C THR A 356 22.41 9.72 54.60
N PRO A 357 21.73 10.01 55.72
CA PRO A 357 20.55 10.85 55.76
C PRO A 357 20.85 12.30 56.14
N THR A 358 19.94 13.21 55.76
CA THR A 358 19.59 14.40 56.54
C THR A 358 18.13 14.72 56.28
#